data_AF-A0A0D5CBD1-F1
#
_entry.id   AF-A0A0D5CBD1-F1
#
_cell.length_a   1.000
_cell.length_b   1.000
_cell.length_c   1.000
_cell.angle_alpha   90.00
_cell.angle_beta   90.00
_cell.angle_gamma   90.00
#
_symmetry.space_group_name_H-M   'P 1'
#
loop_
_entity.id
_entity.type
_entity.pdbx_description
1 polymer ?
#
loop_
_entity_poly.entity_id
_entity_poly.type
_entity_poly.pdbx_seq_one_letter_code
_entity_poly.pdbx_strand_id
1 'polypeptide(L)' 'CAFIDAEHALDPVYAEALGVDIQNLYLSQPDHGEQGLEIAEAFVRSGAVEIVVVDSVAALTPKAEIEGDMG' A
#
# COMPACT_ATOMS: atom_id res chain seq x y z
N CYS A 1 7.72 -6.63 -6.88
CA CYS A 1 6.95 -6.67 -5.62
C CYS A 1 5.86 -5.60 -5.67
N ALA A 2 4.86 -5.69 -4.79
CA ALA A 2 3.90 -4.60 -4.59
C ALA A 2 4.04 -4.00 -3.19
N PHE A 3 3.81 -2.70 -3.07
CA PHE A 3 3.92 -1.93 -1.83
C PHE A 3 2.67 -1.06 -1.69
N ILE A 4 1.92 -1.29 -0.63
CA ILE A 4 0.76 -0.50 -0.24
C ILE A 4 1.24 0.49 0.83
N ASP A 5 1.55 1.70 0.41
CA ASP A 5 2.01 2.82 1.26
C ASP A 5 0.80 3.57 1.80
N ALA A 6 0.14 2.98 2.81
CA ALA A 6 -0.93 3.61 3.55
C ALA A 6 -0.44 4.79 4.43
N GLU A 7 0.85 4.82 4.81
CA GLU A 7 1.44 5.95 5.56
C GLU A 7 1.79 7.15 4.69
N HIS A 8 1.78 6.99 3.36
CA HIS A 8 2.16 8.03 2.39
C HIS A 8 3.58 8.57 2.67
N ALA A 9 4.47 7.68 3.11
CA ALA A 9 5.77 8.03 3.68
C ALA A 9 6.96 7.43 2.91
N LEU A 10 6.72 6.67 1.83
CA LEU A 10 7.79 6.06 1.06
C LEU A 10 8.63 7.13 0.33
N ASP A 11 9.94 7.14 0.59
CA ASP A 11 10.93 7.91 -0.19
C ASP A 11 11.51 7.03 -1.32
N PRO A 12 11.19 7.31 -2.60
CA PRO A 12 11.68 6.52 -3.72
C PRO A 12 13.19 6.65 -3.94
N VAL A 13 13.79 7.80 -3.60
CA VAL A 13 15.24 8.01 -3.74
C VAL A 13 15.99 7.17 -2.71
N TYR A 14 15.47 7.14 -1.47
CA TYR A 14 16.05 6.31 -0.42
C TYR A 14 15.88 4.82 -0.73
N ALA A 15 14.72 4.40 -1.20
CA ALA A 15 14.48 3.01 -1.61
C ALA A 15 15.40 2.57 -2.77
N GLU A 16 15.61 3.43 -3.77
CA GLU A 16 16.57 3.18 -4.85
C GLU A 16 18.00 3.02 -4.31
N ALA A 17 18.41 3.88 -3.37
CA ALA A 17 19.73 3.81 -2.73
C ALA A 17 19.93 2.51 -1.91
N LEU A 18 18.85 1.87 -1.46
CA LEU A 18 18.87 0.55 -0.80
C LEU A 18 18.83 -0.63 -1.79
N GLY A 19 18.77 -0.35 -3.10
CA GLY A 19 18.75 -1.36 -4.15
C GLY A 19 17.36 -1.84 -4.56
N VAL A 20 16.30 -1.11 -4.19
CA VAL A 20 14.95 -1.38 -4.70
C VAL A 20 14.87 -0.95 -6.16
N ASP A 21 14.35 -1.82 -7.02
CA ASP A 21 14.03 -1.48 -8.41
C ASP A 21 12.72 -0.68 -8.46
N ILE A 22 12.84 0.65 -8.40
CA ILE A 22 11.69 1.58 -8.39
C ILE A 22 10.87 1.49 -9.68
N GLN A 23 11.48 1.17 -10.83
CA GLN A 23 10.77 1.12 -12.10
C GLN A 23 9.81 -0.09 -12.18
N ASN A 24 10.16 -1.18 -11.49
CA ASN A 24 9.35 -2.41 -11.44
C ASN A 24 8.61 -2.58 -10.10
N LEU A 25 8.60 -1.56 -9.23
CA LEU A 25 7.85 -1.56 -7.99
C LEU A 25 6.41 -1.10 -8.23
N TYR A 26 5.43 -1.97 -7.96
CA TYR A 26 4.03 -1.56 -7.92
C TYR A 26 3.76 -0.82 -6.61
N LEU A 27 3.56 0.50 -6.68
CA LEU A 27 3.25 1.34 -5.52
C LEU A 27 1.77 1.75 -5.54
N SER A 28 1.11 1.65 -4.40
CA SER A 28 -0.25 2.16 -4.18
C SER A 28 -0.30 2.97 -2.89
N GLN A 29 -0.90 4.15 -2.96
CA GLN A 29 -1.22 4.99 -1.80
C GLN A 29 -2.74 5.05 -1.66
N PRO A 30 -3.34 4.18 -0.85
CA PRO A 30 -4.79 4.11 -0.73
C PRO A 30 -5.36 5.29 0.06
N ASP A 31 -6.60 5.66 -0.26
CA ASP A 31 -7.41 6.66 0.42
C ASP A 31 -7.97 6.11 1.75
N HIS A 32 -8.31 4.81 1.81
CA HIS A 32 -8.83 4.13 3.00
C HIS A 32 -8.37 2.67 3.10
N GLY A 33 -8.48 2.09 4.30
CA GLY A 33 -7.94 0.77 4.62
C GLY A 33 -8.50 -0.36 3.75
N GLU A 34 -9.80 -0.38 3.51
CA GLU A 34 -10.43 -1.40 2.66
C GLU A 34 -9.92 -1.35 1.22
N GLN A 35 -9.73 -0.17 0.65
CA GLN A 35 -9.15 -0.02 -0.69
C GLN A 35 -7.73 -0.58 -0.74
N GLY A 36 -6.90 -0.28 0.28
CA GLY A 36 -5.54 -0.84 0.37
C GLY A 36 -5.53 -2.37 0.41
N LEU A 37 -6.45 -2.97 1.19
CA LEU A 37 -6.57 -4.43 1.29
C LEU A 37 -7.17 -5.07 0.03
N GLU A 38 -8.11 -4.43 -0.65
CA GLU A 38 -8.65 -4.89 -1.94
C GLU A 38 -7.56 -4.91 -3.02
N ILE A 39 -6.68 -3.90 -3.05
CA ILE A 39 -5.53 -3.87 -3.96
C ILE A 39 -4.54 -4.99 -3.62
N ALA A 40 -4.24 -5.20 -2.33
CA ALA A 40 -3.40 -6.30 -1.90
C ALA A 40 -3.99 -7.67 -2.30
N GLU A 41 -5.30 -7.86 -2.11
CA GLU A 41 -6.01 -9.07 -2.54
C GLU A 41 -5.92 -9.26 -4.05
N ALA A 42 -6.12 -8.20 -4.84
CA ALA A 42 -6.03 -8.27 -6.30
C ALA A 42 -4.65 -8.76 -6.76
N PHE A 43 -3.57 -8.26 -6.14
CA PHE A 43 -2.21 -8.73 -6.40
C PHE A 43 -2.05 -10.21 -6.05
N VAL A 44 -2.48 -10.62 -4.85
CA VAL A 44 -2.40 -12.02 -4.40
C VAL A 44 -3.19 -12.95 -5.35
N ARG A 45 -4.41 -12.58 -5.74
CA ARG A 45 -5.26 -13.36 -6.64
C ARG A 45 -4.70 -13.45 -8.05
N SER A 46 -4.08 -12.37 -8.54
CA SER A 46 -3.48 -12.35 -9.88
C SER A 46 -2.23 -13.21 -9.99
N GLY A 47 -1.53 -13.44 -8.87
CA GLY A 47 -0.19 -14.06 -8.88
C GLY A 47 0.87 -13.23 -9.61
N ALA A 48 0.60 -11.94 -9.91
CA ALA A 48 1.51 -11.08 -10.66
C ALA A 48 2.75 -10.66 -9.86
N VAL A 49 2.73 -10.81 -8.53
CA VAL A 49 3.83 -10.49 -7.64
C VAL A 49 4.07 -11.62 -6.64
N GLU A 50 5.33 -11.82 -6.26
CA GLU A 50 5.73 -12.85 -5.28
C GLU A 50 5.57 -12.36 -3.83
N ILE A 51 5.62 -11.05 -3.62
CA ILE A 51 5.53 -10.42 -2.31
C ILE A 51 4.73 -9.11 -2.39
N VAL A 52 3.89 -8.90 -1.39
CA VAL A 52 3.13 -7.68 -1.13
C VAL A 52 3.52 -7.17 0.25
N VAL A 53 3.88 -5.90 0.35
CA VAL A 53 4.16 -5.20 1.62
C VAL A 53 3.05 -4.19 1.87
N VAL A 54 2.61 -4.06 3.12
CA VAL A 54 1.65 -3.05 3.55
C VAL A 54 2.31 -2.20 4.64
N ASP A 55 2.41 -0.90 4.37
CA ASP A 55 3.06 0.09 5.23
C ASP A 55 2.09 1.26 5.48
N SER A 56 1.31 1.28 6.55
CA SER A 56 1.28 0.31 7.65
C SER A 56 -0.15 -0.06 8.04
N VAL A 57 -0.27 -1.11 8.84
CA VAL A 57 -1.57 -1.56 9.37
C VAL A 57 -2.23 -0.48 10.23
N ALA A 58 -1.44 0.32 10.95
CA ALA A 58 -1.97 1.41 11.77
C ALA A 58 -2.61 2.53 10.93
N ALA A 59 -2.16 2.69 9.68
CA ALA A 59 -2.68 3.67 8.73
C ALA A 59 -3.83 3.11 7.86
N LEU A 60 -4.24 1.85 8.03
CA LEU A 60 -5.41 1.29 7.35
C LEU A 60 -6.71 1.76 8.02
N THR A 61 -6.98 3.06 7.95
CA THR A 61 -8.16 3.70 8.51
C THR A 61 -9.41 3.28 7.72
N PRO A 62 -10.44 2.69 8.36
CA PRO A 62 -11.67 2.29 7.68
C PRO A 62 -12.33 3.47 6.97
N LYS A 63 -12.99 3.21 5.85
CA LYS A 63 -13.68 4.25 5.07
C LYS A 63 -14.67 5.06 5.91
N ALA A 64 -15.43 4.38 6.77
CA ALA A 64 -16.41 5.03 7.66
C ALA A 64 -15.75 6.02 8.63
N GLU A 65 -14.51 5.76 9.04
CA GLU A 65 -13.75 6.65 9.91
C GLU A 65 -13.30 7.92 9.16
N ILE A 66 -12.91 7.78 7.88
CA ILE A 66 -12.50 8.91 7.02
C ILE A 66 -13.69 9.77 6.61
N GLU A 67 -14.85 9.17 6.37
CA GLU A 67 -16.09 9.87 6.02
C GLU A 67 -16.78 10.54 7.22
N GLY A 68 -16.24 10.37 8.43
CA GLY A 68 -16.71 11.07 9.63
C GLY A 68 -17.94 10.44 10.29
N ASP A 69 -18.24 9.16 10.00
CA ASP A 69 -19.33 8.40 10.63
C ASP A 69 -18.96 7.91 12.06
N MET A 70 -17.85 8.42 12.59
CA MET A 70 -17.41 8.17 13.96
C MET A 70 -17.86 9.28 14.92
N GLY A 71 -18.94 9.00 15.66
CA GLY A 71 -19.22 9.59 16.98
C GLY A 71 -19.72 11.03 17.02
#